data_AF-A0AB39Z9T0-F1
#
_entry.id   AF-A0AB39Z9T0-F1
#
_cell.length_a   1.000
_cell.length_b   1.000
_cell.length_c   1.000
_cell.angle_alpha   90.00
_cell.angle_beta   90.00
_cell.angle_gamma   90.00
#
_symmetry.space_group_name_H-M   'P 1'
#
loop_
_entity.id
_entity.type
_entity.pdbx_description
1 polymer ?
#
loop_
_entity_poly.entity_id
_entity_poly.type
_entity_poly.pdbx_seq_one_letter_code
_entity_poly.pdbx_strand_id
1 'polypeptide(L)'
;MFIYRLVFIAPLILVLIGIVKARHPFDIFHWNSKDFEECLHVNNITISEYEKYARFETLDYLLNENVDLRYKCNIKCQLERDSTKWLNDEGKMDLELMKTTNKAGEFITKCMDQASEEPCAYSFKLVICAFKAGHPRSVNRY
;
A
#
# COMPACT_ATOMS: atom_id res chain seq x y z
N MET A 1 -17.39 -63.47 6.46
CA MET A 1 -16.04 -63.03 6.88
C MET A 1 -15.63 -61.86 6.00
N PHE A 2 -15.45 -60.69 6.64
CA PHE A 2 -14.67 -59.50 6.24
C PHE A 2 -14.93 -58.91 4.83
N ILE A 3 -15.74 -57.85 4.68
CA ILE A 3 -15.39 -56.42 4.90
C ILE A 3 -13.99 -56.10 4.37
N TYR A 4 -13.91 -55.35 3.26
CA TYR A 4 -13.06 -54.14 3.04
C TYR A 4 -13.39 -53.62 1.62
N ARG A 5 -14.43 -52.79 1.49
CA ARG A 5 -14.36 -51.32 1.46
C ARG A 5 -13.63 -50.78 0.21
N LEU A 6 -14.45 -50.36 -0.76
CA LEU A 6 -14.37 -49.07 -1.45
C LEU A 6 -13.59 -48.03 -0.63
N VAL A 7 -12.30 -47.80 -0.87
CA VAL A 7 -11.64 -46.51 -0.60
C VAL A 7 -10.34 -46.42 -1.41
N PHE A 8 -10.44 -45.97 -2.66
CA PHE A 8 -9.38 -45.12 -3.23
C PHE A 8 -10.05 -43.85 -3.80
N ILE A 9 -10.83 -43.20 -2.93
CA ILE A 9 -11.26 -41.82 -3.11
C ILE A 9 -10.87 -41.10 -1.83
N ALA A 10 -9.68 -40.50 -1.84
CA ALA A 10 -9.21 -39.51 -0.86
C ALA A 10 -7.92 -38.89 -1.41
N PRO A 11 -7.77 -37.58 -1.34
CA PRO A 11 -8.17 -36.69 -2.41
C PRO A 11 -6.93 -36.11 -3.11
N LEU A 12 -7.07 -35.81 -4.39
CA LEU A 12 -6.25 -34.79 -5.04
C LEU A 12 -6.55 -33.50 -4.27
N ILE A 13 -5.77 -33.20 -3.24
CA ILE A 13 -5.78 -31.89 -2.60
C ILE A 13 -5.29 -30.97 -3.72
N LEU A 14 -6.27 -30.38 -4.42
CA LEU A 14 -6.12 -29.12 -5.09
C LEU A 14 -5.47 -28.20 -4.07
N VAL A 15 -4.14 -28.10 -4.18
CA VAL A 15 -3.36 -27.01 -3.65
C VAL A 15 -3.81 -25.80 -4.48
N LEU A 16 -5.03 -25.33 -4.20
CA LEU A 16 -5.41 -23.94 -4.35
C LEU A 16 -4.61 -23.22 -3.28
N ILE A 17 -3.28 -23.11 -3.49
CA ILE A 17 -2.56 -21.93 -3.04
C ILE A 17 -3.21 -20.84 -3.87
N GLY A 18 -4.31 -20.29 -3.34
CA GLY A 18 -4.76 -18.97 -3.74
C GLY A 18 -3.52 -18.11 -3.59
N ILE A 19 -2.97 -17.68 -4.71
CA ILE A 19 -1.88 -16.72 -4.73
C ILE A 19 -2.50 -15.46 -4.12
N VAL A 20 -2.42 -15.32 -2.79
CA VAL A 20 -2.66 -14.06 -2.12
C VAL A 20 -1.57 -13.18 -2.67
N LYS A 21 -1.91 -12.37 -3.68
CA LYS A 21 -0.99 -11.43 -4.28
C LYS A 21 -0.48 -10.57 -3.13
N ALA A 22 0.81 -10.68 -2.83
CA ALA A 22 1.40 -9.93 -1.74
C ALA A 22 1.14 -8.45 -2.01
N ARG A 23 0.43 -7.80 -1.09
CA ARG A 23 -0.01 -6.42 -1.26
C ARG A 23 1.20 -5.49 -1.13
N HIS A 24 1.29 -4.50 -2.00
CA HIS A 24 2.27 -3.42 -1.92
C HIS A 24 1.63 -2.16 -1.32
N PRO A 25 2.36 -1.32 -0.56
CA PRO A 25 1.83 -0.05 -0.04
C PRO A 25 1.26 0.88 -1.12
N PHE A 26 1.77 0.77 -2.36
CA PHE A 26 1.38 1.60 -3.49
C PHE A 26 0.23 1.03 -4.33
N ASP A 27 -0.29 -0.15 -3.98
CA ASP A 27 -1.51 -0.71 -4.62
C ASP A 27 -2.76 0.16 -4.38
N ILE A 28 -2.64 1.18 -3.54
CA ILE A 28 -3.70 2.16 -3.23
C ILE A 28 -3.92 3.18 -4.34
N PHE A 29 -2.91 3.39 -5.21
CA PHE A 29 -2.98 4.44 -6.22
C PHE A 29 -3.81 3.99 -7.42
N HIS A 30 -4.78 4.80 -7.80
CA HIS A 30 -5.57 4.68 -9.01
C HIS A 30 -4.75 5.26 -10.15
N TRP A 31 -3.96 4.40 -10.80
CA TRP A 31 -2.99 4.81 -11.79
C TRP A 31 -3.59 5.71 -12.88
N ASN A 32 -3.08 6.94 -12.95
CA ASN A 32 -3.26 7.87 -14.05
C ASN A 32 -1.87 8.13 -14.63
N SER A 33 -1.63 7.75 -15.89
CA SER A 33 -0.30 7.82 -16.50
C SER A 33 0.25 9.24 -16.55
N LYS A 34 -0.61 10.24 -16.81
CA LYS A 34 -0.20 11.64 -16.87
C LYS A 34 0.24 12.15 -15.50
N ASP A 35 -0.57 11.92 -14.47
CA ASP A 35 -0.23 12.35 -13.11
C ASP A 35 1.01 11.63 -12.58
N PHE A 36 1.14 10.35 -12.89
CA PHE A 36 2.31 9.55 -12.55
C PHE A 36 3.59 10.12 -13.19
N GLU A 37 3.60 10.35 -14.50
CA GLU A 37 4.75 10.90 -15.23
C GLU A 37 5.11 12.32 -14.76
N GLU A 38 4.09 13.17 -14.53
CA GLU A 38 4.32 14.51 -14.02
C GLU A 38 4.92 14.48 -12.60
N CYS A 39 4.42 13.62 -11.71
CA CYS A 39 4.97 13.48 -10.35
C CYS A 39 6.43 12.97 -10.36
N LEU A 40 6.78 12.07 -11.27
CA LEU A 40 8.16 11.66 -11.48
C LEU A 40 9.03 12.83 -11.93
N HIS A 41 8.56 13.58 -12.94
CA HIS A 41 9.29 14.69 -13.53
C HIS A 41 9.56 15.82 -12.53
N VAL A 42 8.54 16.29 -11.81
CA VAL A 42 8.68 17.40 -10.85
C VAL A 42 9.59 17.06 -9.67
N ASN A 43 9.72 15.77 -9.34
CA ASN A 43 10.60 15.29 -8.27
C ASN A 43 11.96 14.79 -8.79
N ASN A 44 12.23 14.94 -10.09
CA ASN A 44 13.46 14.49 -10.74
C ASN A 44 13.77 13.00 -10.50
N ILE A 45 12.75 12.15 -10.65
CA ILE A 45 12.86 10.69 -10.48
C ILE A 45 12.68 10.02 -11.84
N THR A 46 13.62 9.15 -12.19
CA THR A 46 13.47 8.27 -13.35
C THR A 46 12.53 7.12 -13.02
N ILE A 47 11.88 6.55 -14.04
CA ILE A 47 11.03 5.36 -13.86
C ILE A 47 11.81 4.22 -13.20
N SER A 48 13.09 4.04 -13.56
CA SER A 48 13.94 3.00 -12.96
C SER A 48 14.20 3.21 -11.46
N GLU A 49 14.44 4.46 -11.04
CA GLU A 49 14.54 4.80 -9.61
C GLU A 49 13.21 4.57 -8.88
N TYR A 50 12.07 4.86 -9.53
CA TYR A 50 10.76 4.59 -8.97
C TYR A 50 10.54 3.09 -8.74
N GLU A 51 10.78 2.29 -9.79
CA GLU A 51 10.60 0.86 -9.80
C GLU A 51 11.49 0.13 -8.79
N LYS A 52 12.67 0.67 -8.48
CA LYS A 52 13.57 0.10 -7.47
C LYS A 52 12.82 -0.18 -6.17
N TYR A 53 11.96 0.74 -5.73
CA TYR A 53 11.21 0.64 -4.47
C TYR A 53 9.77 0.13 -4.62
N ALA A 54 9.27 0.02 -5.86
CA ALA A 54 7.98 -0.62 -6.15
C ALA A 54 8.09 -2.17 -6.18
N ARG A 55 9.33 -2.68 -6.15
CA ARG A 55 9.66 -4.10 -6.17
C ARG A 55 9.59 -4.69 -4.77
N PHE A 56 9.06 -5.91 -4.68
CA PHE A 56 8.86 -6.62 -3.41
C PHE A 56 10.19 -6.86 -2.65
N GLU A 57 11.29 -7.04 -3.37
CA GLU A 57 12.64 -7.24 -2.83
C GLU A 57 13.14 -6.05 -1.99
N THR A 58 12.53 -4.88 -2.14
CA THR A 58 12.88 -3.65 -1.41
C THR A 58 11.81 -3.21 -0.41
N LEU A 59 10.78 -4.03 -0.23
CA LEU A 59 9.65 -3.71 0.63
C LEU A 59 10.10 -3.38 2.07
N ASP A 60 11.08 -4.10 2.61
CA ASP A 60 11.61 -3.80 3.96
C ASP A 60 12.24 -2.42 4.06
N TYR A 61 12.97 -1.96 3.03
CA TYR A 61 13.51 -0.58 3.01
C TYR A 61 12.39 0.45 2.98
N LEU A 62 11.37 0.18 2.16
CA LEU A 62 10.20 1.03 2.02
C LEU A 62 9.40 1.13 3.33
N LEU A 63 9.14 -0.01 3.99
CA LEU A 63 8.37 -0.10 5.24
C LEU A 63 9.10 0.49 6.47
N ASN A 64 10.43 0.57 6.39
CA ASN A 64 11.29 1.27 7.34
C ASN A 64 11.56 2.73 6.95
N GLU A 65 10.86 3.26 5.94
CA GLU A 65 10.96 4.65 5.49
C GLU A 65 12.37 5.07 5.04
N ASN A 66 13.24 4.11 4.70
CA ASN A 66 14.63 4.31 4.29
C ASN A 66 14.73 4.55 2.77
N VAL A 67 14.12 5.63 2.33
CA VAL A 67 14.12 6.09 0.93
C VAL A 67 14.45 7.58 0.86
N ASP A 68 14.96 8.02 -0.29
CA ASP A 68 15.32 9.43 -0.52
C ASP A 68 14.11 10.37 -0.41
N LEU A 69 14.35 11.60 0.03
CA LEU A 69 13.29 12.59 0.21
C LEU A 69 12.53 12.88 -1.10
N ARG A 70 13.21 12.93 -2.24
CA ARG A 70 12.55 13.13 -3.54
C ARG A 70 11.54 12.02 -3.83
N TYR A 71 11.88 10.78 -3.43
CA TYR A 71 10.97 9.64 -3.59
C TYR A 71 9.72 9.82 -2.74
N LYS A 72 9.88 10.24 -1.48
CA LYS A 72 8.77 10.57 -0.59
C LYS A 72 7.89 11.67 -1.18
N CYS A 73 8.50 12.69 -1.80
CA CYS A 73 7.77 13.77 -2.46
C CYS A 73 7.01 13.31 -3.70
N ASN A 74 7.55 12.36 -4.47
CA ASN A 74 6.81 11.73 -5.56
C ASN A 74 5.58 10.98 -5.04
N ILE A 75 5.69 10.23 -3.94
CA ILE A 75 4.54 9.55 -3.31
C ILE A 75 3.50 10.55 -2.82
N LYS A 76 3.93 11.67 -2.19
CA LYS A 76 3.03 12.77 -1.81
C LYS A 76 2.29 13.32 -3.03
N CYS A 77 3.00 13.63 -4.11
CA CYS A 77 2.41 14.16 -5.34
C CYS A 77 1.34 13.21 -5.92
N GLN A 78 1.63 11.91 -5.96
CA GLN A 78 0.66 10.90 -6.42
C GLN A 78 -0.55 10.83 -5.48
N LEU A 79 -0.33 10.89 -4.15
CA LEU A 79 -1.41 10.88 -3.16
C LEU A 79 -2.33 12.10 -3.25
N GLU A 80 -1.77 13.29 -3.49
CA GLU A 80 -2.54 14.53 -3.65
C GLU A 80 -3.37 14.52 -4.94
N ARG A 81 -2.87 13.86 -5.99
CA ARG A 81 -3.53 13.78 -7.30
C ARG A 81 -4.45 12.58 -7.46
N ASP A 82 -4.36 11.59 -6.57
CA ASP A 82 -5.23 10.43 -6.62
C ASP A 82 -6.71 10.84 -6.53
N SER A 83 -7.55 10.06 -7.19
CA SER A 83 -9.01 10.21 -7.14
C SER A 83 -9.58 9.97 -5.73
N THR A 84 -8.94 9.10 -4.95
CA THR A 84 -9.31 8.84 -3.56
C THR A 84 -8.48 9.73 -2.64
N LYS A 85 -9.10 10.77 -2.09
CA LYS A 85 -8.43 11.73 -1.21
C LYS A 85 -8.18 11.13 0.16
N TRP A 86 -6.96 11.28 0.65
CA TRP A 86 -6.53 10.87 2.00
C TRP A 86 -6.07 12.05 2.85
N LEU A 87 -5.78 13.17 2.19
CA LEU A 87 -5.33 14.41 2.80
C LEU A 87 -6.45 15.45 2.68
N ASN A 88 -6.61 16.26 3.72
CA ASN A 88 -7.44 17.46 3.68
C ASN A 88 -6.70 18.62 2.96
N ASP A 89 -7.35 19.79 2.88
CA ASP A 89 -6.81 20.97 2.21
C ASP A 89 -5.52 21.53 2.86
N GLU A 90 -5.22 21.14 4.11
CA GLU A 90 -3.99 21.48 4.83
C GLU A 90 -2.87 20.44 4.62
N GLY A 91 -3.11 19.40 3.81
CA GLY A 91 -2.16 18.32 3.60
C GLY A 91 -2.04 17.36 4.80
N LYS A 92 -3.01 17.37 5.72
CA LYS A 92 -3.04 16.48 6.89
C LYS A 92 -3.94 15.27 6.63
N MET A 93 -3.61 14.16 7.30
CA MET A 93 -4.41 12.94 7.31
C MET A 93 -5.87 13.24 7.67
N ASP A 94 -6.80 12.70 6.90
CA ASP A 94 -8.23 12.76 7.18
C ASP A 94 -8.83 11.35 7.11
N LEU A 95 -9.22 10.82 8.29
CA LEU A 95 -9.72 9.46 8.43
C LEU A 95 -11.07 9.22 7.75
N GLU A 96 -11.87 10.28 7.58
CA GLU A 96 -13.17 10.23 6.90
C GLU A 96 -12.97 10.17 5.38
N LEU A 97 -12.09 11.03 4.84
CA LEU A 97 -11.72 10.99 3.42
C LEU A 97 -11.10 9.64 3.03
N MET A 98 -10.23 9.11 3.89
CA MET A 98 -9.66 7.77 3.74
C MET A 98 -10.69 6.64 3.86
N LYS A 99 -11.89 6.89 4.40
CA LYS A 99 -12.93 5.88 4.68
C LYS A 99 -12.41 4.74 5.55
N THR A 100 -11.68 5.10 6.61
CA THR A 100 -11.12 4.10 7.53
C THR A 100 -12.20 3.45 8.38
N THR A 101 -11.96 2.21 8.84
CA THR A 101 -12.74 1.61 9.93
C THR A 101 -12.14 2.02 11.26
N ASN A 102 -12.92 2.07 12.35
CA ASN A 102 -12.45 2.50 13.68
C ASN A 102 -11.09 1.88 14.06
N LYS A 103 -10.95 0.55 13.94
CA LYS A 103 -9.69 -0.16 14.25
C LYS A 103 -8.50 0.28 13.37
N ALA A 104 -8.73 0.48 12.07
CA ALA A 104 -7.69 0.93 11.16
C ALA A 104 -7.34 2.41 11.42
N GLY A 105 -8.35 3.25 11.64
CA GLY A 105 -8.17 4.67 11.96
C GLY A 105 -7.36 4.85 13.23
N GLU A 106 -7.70 4.16 14.33
CA GLU A 106 -6.93 4.18 15.58
C GLU A 106 -5.46 3.78 15.38
N PHE A 107 -5.21 2.73 14.61
CA PHE A 107 -3.85 2.30 14.30
C PHE A 107 -3.09 3.35 13.48
N ILE A 108 -3.72 3.89 12.44
CA ILE A 108 -3.11 4.90 11.56
C ILE A 108 -2.78 6.15 12.37
N THR A 109 -3.71 6.66 13.18
CA THR A 109 -3.49 7.83 14.05
C THR A 109 -2.28 7.61 14.94
N LYS A 110 -2.24 6.50 15.68
CA LYS A 110 -1.12 6.18 16.57
C LYS A 110 0.22 6.04 15.82
N CYS A 111 0.20 5.48 14.61
CA CYS A 111 1.39 5.35 13.77
C CYS A 111 1.90 6.72 13.29
N MET A 112 0.98 7.67 13.06
CA MET A 112 1.27 9.03 12.62
C MET A 112 1.72 9.98 13.73
N ASP A 113 1.60 9.61 15.02
CA ASP A 113 2.16 10.40 16.14
C ASP A 113 3.68 10.62 16.02
N GLN A 114 4.36 9.76 15.26
CA GLN A 114 5.79 9.83 14.98
C GLN A 114 6.10 10.38 13.58
N ALA A 115 5.14 11.05 12.95
CA ALA A 115 5.34 11.65 11.64
C ALA A 115 6.23 12.88 11.71
N SER A 116 7.10 13.02 10.71
CA SER A 116 7.83 14.27 10.48
C SER A 116 6.84 15.38 10.13
N GLU A 117 7.16 16.62 10.48
CA GLU A 117 6.44 17.80 9.98
C GLU A 117 6.80 18.10 8.51
N GLU A 118 7.90 17.56 8.00
CA GLU A 118 8.28 17.67 6.60
C GLU A 118 7.20 16.99 5.72
N PRO A 119 6.53 17.73 4.81
CA PRO A 119 5.31 17.26 4.15
C PRO A 119 5.47 15.96 3.37
N CYS A 120 6.60 15.77 2.66
CA CYS A 120 6.81 14.58 1.86
C CYS A 120 6.96 13.34 2.74
N ALA A 121 7.74 13.44 3.81
CA ALA A 121 7.91 12.40 4.82
C ALA A 121 6.61 12.11 5.56
N TYR A 122 5.82 13.14 5.87
CA TYR A 122 4.50 12.99 6.47
C TYR A 122 3.57 12.14 5.60
N SER A 123 3.35 12.53 4.34
CA SER A 123 2.47 11.80 3.42
C SER A 123 2.99 10.39 3.13
N PHE A 124 4.31 10.23 3.00
CA PHE A 124 4.91 8.92 2.83
C PHE A 124 4.64 8.01 4.04
N LYS A 125 4.85 8.51 5.26
CA LYS A 125 4.55 7.75 6.48
C LYS A 125 3.08 7.36 6.56
N LEU A 126 2.15 8.24 6.16
CA LEU A 126 0.73 7.93 6.10
C LEU A 126 0.43 6.70 5.24
N VAL A 127 1.03 6.62 4.04
CA VAL A 127 0.88 5.45 3.15
C VAL A 127 1.37 4.17 3.82
N ILE A 128 2.53 4.22 4.50
CA ILE A 128 3.09 3.07 5.22
C ILE A 128 2.22 2.68 6.42
N CYS A 129 1.73 3.65 7.20
CA CYS A 129 0.85 3.42 8.34
C CYS A 129 -0.48 2.79 7.90
N ALA A 130 -1.09 3.29 6.83
CA ALA A 130 -2.31 2.74 6.24
C ALA A 130 -2.09 1.30 5.76
N PHE A 131 -0.97 1.03 5.09
CA PHE A 131 -0.61 -0.33 4.67
C PHE A 131 -0.48 -1.27 5.88
N LYS A 132 0.25 -0.87 6.93
CA LYS A 132 0.40 -1.64 8.18
C LYS A 132 -0.94 -1.85 8.90
N ALA A 133 -1.88 -0.92 8.78
CA ALA A 133 -3.25 -1.06 9.28
C ALA A 133 -4.14 -1.98 8.41
N GLY A 134 -3.63 -2.48 7.28
CA GLY A 134 -4.42 -3.24 6.31
C GLY A 134 -5.45 -2.39 5.56
N HIS A 135 -5.22 -1.08 5.43
CA HIS A 135 -6.15 -0.12 4.83
C HIS A 135 -5.65 0.40 3.47
N PRO A 136 -6.53 0.56 2.46
CA PRO A 136 -7.90 0.05 2.38
C PRO A 136 -7.92 -1.47 2.48
N ARG A 137 -9.03 -2.06 2.93
CA ARG A 137 -9.16 -3.52 2.92
C ARG A 137 -9.00 -3.99 1.47
N SER A 138 -8.14 -4.97 1.25
CA SER A 138 -8.09 -5.65 -0.04
C SER A 138 -9.45 -6.32 -0.26
N VAL A 139 -10.28 -5.74 -1.11
CA VAL A 139 -11.37 -6.51 -1.71
C VAL A 139 -10.65 -7.53 -2.57
N ASN A 140 -10.85 -8.83 -2.30
CA ASN A 140 -10.44 -9.89 -3.21
C ASN A 140 -10.93 -9.49 -4.61
N ARG A 141 -10.02 -8.99 -5.47
CA ARG A 141 -10.33 -8.90 -6.89
C ARG A 141 -10.28 -10.34 -7.38
N TYR A 142 -11.49 -10.89 -7.54
CA TYR A 142 -11.80 -12.23 -8.02
C TYR A 142 -10.96 -12.64 -9.22
#